data_AF-A0A8J3YSJ9-F1
#
_entry.id   AF-A0A8J3YSJ9-F1
#
_cell.length_a   1.000
_cell.length_b   1.000
_cell.length_c   1.000
_cell.angle_alpha   90.00
_cell.angle_beta   90.00
_cell.angle_gamma   90.00
#
_symmetry.space_group_name_H-M   'P 1'
#
loop_
_entity.id
_entity.type
_entity.pdbx_description
1 polymer ?
#
loop_
_entity_poly.entity_id
_entity_poly.type
_entity_poly.pdbx_seq_one_letter_code
_entity_poly.pdbx_strand_id
1 'polypeptide(L)'
;MLPPMVELPLASSPTQPDPAGDHHGDHRGLLVRRPVDLPPAEVDAIVVPSYRTSVYLDHVIELAERLGCLLLVLCSGRSRAADVLRRRAGRTRHVLAIDVAELQQSLWSALHTDLLPEDRALRRTGDTSFKRNLGLTIAKAAGWERIAFLDDDIFIRRPDDLREAAGMLDGFGEYDHLDAVGLENSGFQDNSVVCHAYRIGNGRQTSFIGGGALVLAPQRSRSFFPNVYNEDWFYLLDGSGLGTIGIHGTADQKEFDPFASVDRARAEEFGDCLAEGVYWLLDNRMTIADADKKYWAGALERRRLFIAHVEKRIRRTDLTGDDKARILAALAAAERRRQRIKPEDCDDFLTAWLQDREQWSARFAELEPESSLLAALKRLGLNDHAIRHKGAEPRSYLRSERSDTELQAPVTSPVRPPMYPAPKVGRVHETPAVLASSGS
;
A
#
# COMPACT_ATOMS: atom_id res chain seq x y z
N MET A 1 7.88 -31.86 -2.50
CA MET A 1 8.54 -31.57 -1.22
C MET A 1 9.45 -30.39 -1.47
N LEU A 2 9.18 -29.23 -0.85
CA LEU A 2 10.12 -28.12 -0.86
C LEU A 2 11.29 -28.49 0.09
N PRO A 3 12.54 -28.12 -0.21
CA PRO A 3 13.64 -28.31 0.73
C PRO A 3 13.36 -27.55 2.03
N PRO A 4 13.92 -27.98 3.19
CA PRO A 4 13.75 -27.27 4.45
C PRO A 4 14.26 -25.84 4.28
N MET A 5 13.36 -24.86 4.42
CA MET A 5 13.73 -23.46 4.38
C MET A 5 14.49 -23.08 5.64
N VAL A 6 15.49 -22.22 5.49
CA VAL A 6 16.21 -21.59 6.61
C VAL A 6 15.20 -20.85 7.48
N GLU A 7 15.02 -21.27 8.74
CA GLU A 7 14.25 -20.50 9.73
C GLU A 7 14.89 -19.12 9.87
N LEU A 8 14.19 -18.07 9.43
CA LEU A 8 14.62 -16.69 9.60
C LEU A 8 14.22 -16.23 11.01
N PRO A 9 15.15 -15.69 11.82
CA PRO A 9 14.82 -15.24 13.17
C PRO A 9 13.86 -14.04 13.15
N LEU A 10 12.76 -14.15 13.91
CA LEU A 10 11.86 -13.05 14.24
C LEU A 10 12.55 -12.13 15.26
N ALA A 11 12.76 -10.85 14.93
CA ALA A 11 13.38 -9.88 15.84
C ALA A 11 12.38 -8.82 16.33
N SER A 12 12.43 -8.49 17.62
CA SER A 12 11.60 -7.48 18.31
C SER A 12 12.45 -6.36 18.97
N SER A 13 11.90 -5.12 18.98
CA SER A 13 12.27 -3.89 19.72
C SER A 13 13.33 -2.93 19.11
N PRO A 14 13.31 -1.61 19.45
CA PRO A 14 13.53 -0.51 18.48
C PRO A 14 14.97 -0.04 18.26
N THR A 15 15.15 0.49 17.03
CA THR A 15 16.08 1.45 16.43
C THR A 15 17.37 1.85 17.19
N GLN A 16 18.48 1.25 16.78
CA GLN A 16 19.70 2.02 16.54
C GLN A 16 19.95 2.06 15.03
N PRO A 17 20.42 3.20 14.47
CA PRO A 17 20.77 3.29 13.06
C PRO A 17 21.83 2.25 12.70
N ASP A 18 21.74 1.67 11.51
CA ASP A 18 22.79 0.79 11.00
C ASP A 18 24.09 1.60 10.90
N PRO A 19 25.21 1.16 11.48
CA PRO A 19 26.48 1.88 11.42
C PRO A 19 26.97 2.22 10.00
N ALA A 20 26.40 1.63 8.94
CA ALA A 20 26.72 1.98 7.57
C ALA A 20 26.17 3.34 7.12
N GLY A 21 25.06 3.83 7.69
CA GLY A 21 24.47 5.14 7.32
C GLY A 21 23.87 5.23 5.90
N ASP A 22 23.92 4.15 5.11
CA ASP A 22 23.49 4.11 3.71
C ASP A 22 22.07 3.53 3.50
N HIS A 23 21.37 3.17 4.59
CA HIS A 23 20.00 2.62 4.58
C HIS A 23 19.20 3.10 5.81
N HIS A 24 17.94 3.49 5.60
CA HIS A 24 16.98 3.73 6.67
C HIS A 24 16.21 2.44 6.96
N GLY A 25 16.51 1.80 8.10
CA GLY A 25 15.88 0.51 8.44
C GLY A 25 14.43 0.58 8.93
N ASP A 26 13.84 1.78 9.08
CA ASP A 26 12.47 1.95 9.57
C ASP A 26 11.87 3.30 9.12
N HIS A 27 10.74 3.26 8.41
CA HIS A 27 9.99 4.45 7.99
C HIS A 27 8.72 4.68 8.83
N ARG A 28 8.42 3.82 9.82
CA ARG A 28 7.14 3.90 10.58
C ARG A 28 6.98 5.19 11.38
N GLY A 29 8.06 5.97 11.53
CA GLY A 29 7.99 7.33 12.09
C GLY A 29 7.13 8.30 11.26
N LEU A 30 6.83 7.96 10.00
CA LEU A 30 5.96 8.73 9.11
C LEU A 30 4.46 8.43 9.31
N LEU A 31 4.10 7.41 10.10
CA LEU A 31 2.71 6.94 10.24
C LEU A 31 2.03 7.44 11.50
N VAL A 32 0.72 7.68 11.44
CA VAL A 32 -0.11 7.95 12.62
C VAL A 32 -0.69 6.67 13.19
N ARG A 33 -0.61 6.49 14.52
CA ARG A 33 -1.07 5.26 15.23
C ARG A 33 -2.39 5.49 15.95
N ARG A 34 -3.35 4.58 15.79
CA ARG A 34 -4.71 4.68 16.36
C ARG A 34 -4.73 5.14 17.83
N PRO A 35 -5.39 6.27 18.17
CA PRO A 35 -5.75 6.55 19.55
C PRO A 35 -6.83 5.58 20.01
N VAL A 36 -6.82 5.24 21.29
CA VAL A 36 -7.84 4.38 21.91
C VAL A 36 -9.22 5.03 21.68
N ASP A 37 -10.24 4.24 21.35
CA ASP A 37 -11.68 4.59 21.30
C ASP A 37 -12.35 5.06 19.99
N LEU A 38 -11.75 4.90 18.80
CA LEU A 38 -12.50 5.09 17.55
C LEU A 38 -13.48 3.93 17.28
N PRO A 39 -14.75 4.18 16.91
CA PRO A 39 -15.69 3.10 16.60
C PRO A 39 -15.27 2.37 15.32
N PRO A 40 -15.43 1.03 15.27
CA PRO A 40 -15.24 0.28 14.02
C PRO A 40 -16.29 0.70 12.97
N ALA A 41 -15.95 0.55 11.70
CA ALA A 41 -16.87 0.73 10.57
C ALA A 41 -16.96 -0.54 9.71
N GLU A 42 -18.03 -0.62 8.92
CA GLU A 42 -18.22 -1.69 7.97
C GLU A 42 -17.26 -1.56 6.78
N VAL A 43 -16.84 -2.70 6.24
CA VAL A 43 -16.07 -2.79 4.99
C VAL A 43 -17.03 -3.22 3.88
N ASP A 44 -17.14 -2.46 2.80
CA ASP A 44 -18.04 -2.77 1.70
C ASP A 44 -17.53 -3.96 0.87
N ALA A 45 -16.22 -3.98 0.62
CA ALA A 45 -15.58 -5.03 -0.14
C ALA A 45 -14.13 -5.29 0.27
N ILE A 46 -13.70 -6.54 0.13
CA ILE A 46 -12.29 -6.92 0.05
C ILE A 46 -11.94 -7.09 -1.42
N VAL A 47 -10.88 -6.42 -1.85
CA VAL A 47 -10.34 -6.50 -3.21
C VAL A 47 -9.01 -7.25 -3.20
N VAL A 48 -8.92 -8.31 -4.00
CA VAL A 48 -7.77 -9.21 -4.02
C VAL A 48 -7.14 -9.27 -5.40
N PRO A 49 -5.96 -8.65 -5.62
CA PRO A 49 -5.18 -8.88 -6.82
C PRO A 49 -4.54 -10.27 -6.75
N SER A 50 -5.08 -11.24 -7.49
CA SER A 50 -4.63 -12.63 -7.42
C SER A 50 -3.82 -13.06 -8.64
N TYR A 51 -2.67 -13.69 -8.39
CA TYR A 51 -1.78 -14.27 -9.40
C TYR A 51 -1.57 -15.78 -9.17
N ARG A 52 -1.74 -16.23 -7.93
CA ARG A 52 -1.52 -17.62 -7.51
C ARG A 52 -2.77 -18.46 -7.74
N THR A 53 -2.64 -19.77 -7.60
CA THR A 53 -3.79 -20.68 -7.73
C THR A 53 -4.85 -20.35 -6.69
N SER A 54 -6.13 -20.61 -7.00
CA SER A 54 -7.27 -20.29 -6.11
C SER A 54 -7.18 -20.87 -4.69
N VAL A 55 -6.34 -21.89 -4.45
CA VAL A 55 -5.98 -22.41 -3.10
C VAL A 55 -5.53 -21.33 -2.14
N TYR A 56 -4.86 -20.30 -2.63
CA TYR A 56 -4.38 -19.21 -1.80
C TYR A 56 -5.52 -18.36 -1.24
N LEU A 57 -6.70 -18.36 -1.89
CA LEU A 57 -7.84 -17.52 -1.55
C LEU A 57 -8.75 -18.08 -0.45
N ASP A 58 -8.50 -19.28 0.07
CA ASP A 58 -9.41 -19.92 1.04
C ASP A 58 -9.62 -19.06 2.30
N HIS A 59 -8.57 -18.39 2.79
CA HIS A 59 -8.63 -17.53 3.97
C HIS A 59 -9.41 -16.23 3.70
N VAL A 60 -9.22 -15.59 2.53
CA VAL A 60 -9.89 -14.31 2.22
C VAL A 60 -11.36 -14.51 1.88
N ILE A 61 -11.73 -15.67 1.33
CA ILE A 61 -13.12 -16.12 1.18
C ILE A 61 -13.82 -16.21 2.54
N GLU A 62 -13.17 -16.84 3.53
CA GLU A 62 -13.69 -16.93 4.90
C GLU A 62 -13.75 -15.55 5.58
N LEU A 63 -12.72 -14.72 5.40
CA LEU A 63 -12.67 -13.38 5.96
C LEU A 63 -13.83 -12.50 5.45
N ALA A 64 -14.08 -12.51 4.13
CA ALA A 64 -15.20 -11.77 3.54
C ALA A 64 -16.56 -12.26 4.07
N GLU A 65 -16.72 -13.57 4.27
CA GLU A 65 -17.93 -14.15 4.89
C GLU A 65 -18.12 -13.65 6.33
N ARG A 66 -17.06 -13.66 7.15
CA ARG A 66 -17.09 -13.18 8.55
C ARG A 66 -17.34 -11.68 8.67
N LEU A 67 -16.84 -10.92 7.71
CA LEU A 67 -17.09 -9.49 7.61
C LEU A 67 -18.47 -9.18 7.02
N GLY A 68 -19.07 -10.11 6.28
CA GLY A 68 -20.36 -9.91 5.61
C GLY A 68 -20.26 -8.95 4.42
N CYS A 69 -19.10 -8.86 3.79
CA CYS A 69 -18.79 -7.94 2.69
C CYS A 69 -18.62 -8.66 1.35
N LEU A 70 -18.54 -7.90 0.25
CA LEU A 70 -18.26 -8.46 -1.07
C LEU A 70 -16.77 -8.86 -1.17
N LEU A 71 -16.48 -10.00 -1.77
CA LEU A 71 -15.12 -10.35 -2.21
C LEU A 71 -15.00 -10.10 -3.72
N LEU A 72 -14.16 -9.16 -4.11
CA LEU A 72 -13.75 -8.90 -5.49
C LEU A 72 -12.36 -9.51 -5.75
N VAL A 73 -12.27 -10.52 -6.60
CA VAL A 73 -10.99 -11.14 -6.98
C VAL A 73 -10.63 -10.83 -8.42
N LEU A 74 -9.47 -10.20 -8.61
CA LEU A 74 -8.96 -9.80 -9.92
C LEU A 74 -7.86 -10.79 -10.33
N CYS A 75 -8.18 -11.67 -11.27
CA CYS A 75 -7.45 -12.89 -11.55
C CYS A 75 -6.52 -12.74 -12.76
N SER A 76 -5.28 -13.19 -12.63
CA SER A 76 -4.40 -13.49 -13.76
C SER A 76 -3.38 -14.58 -13.41
N GLY A 77 -2.46 -14.88 -14.34
CA GLY A 77 -1.41 -15.87 -14.12
C GLY A 77 -1.99 -17.26 -13.87
N ARG A 78 -1.84 -17.76 -12.65
CA ARG A 78 -2.40 -19.06 -12.21
C ARG A 78 -3.75 -18.93 -11.51
N SER A 79 -4.24 -17.71 -11.32
CA SER A 79 -5.58 -17.45 -10.81
C SER A 79 -6.57 -17.35 -11.97
N ARG A 80 -7.77 -17.92 -11.79
CA ARG A 80 -8.85 -17.92 -12.78
C ARG A 80 -10.19 -17.67 -12.12
N ALA A 81 -11.00 -16.77 -12.65
CA ALA A 81 -12.28 -16.37 -12.05
C ALA A 81 -13.23 -17.57 -11.84
N ALA A 82 -13.27 -18.51 -12.79
CA ALA A 82 -14.07 -19.73 -12.67
C ALA A 82 -13.61 -20.62 -11.50
N ASP A 83 -12.30 -20.70 -11.23
CA ASP A 83 -11.77 -21.48 -10.11
C ASP A 83 -12.11 -20.84 -8.76
N VAL A 84 -12.07 -19.51 -8.66
CA VAL A 84 -12.51 -18.77 -7.46
C VAL A 84 -13.96 -19.12 -7.12
N LEU A 85 -14.85 -19.08 -8.11
CA LEU A 85 -16.26 -19.39 -7.90
C LEU A 85 -16.56 -20.86 -7.63
N ARG A 86 -15.76 -21.79 -8.13
CA ARG A 86 -15.87 -23.20 -7.72
C ARG A 86 -15.48 -23.38 -6.26
N ARG A 87 -14.44 -22.66 -5.83
CA ARG A 87 -13.85 -22.82 -4.51
C ARG A 87 -14.69 -22.27 -3.36
N ARG A 88 -15.50 -21.25 -3.63
CA ARG A 88 -16.40 -20.67 -2.63
C ARG A 88 -17.60 -21.55 -2.25
N ALA A 89 -17.82 -22.70 -2.91
CA ALA A 89 -19.07 -23.46 -2.82
C ALA A 89 -19.53 -23.67 -1.35
N GLY A 90 -20.58 -22.92 -0.97
CA GLY A 90 -21.20 -22.97 0.37
C GLY A 90 -20.70 -21.96 1.41
N ARG A 91 -19.69 -21.13 1.11
CA ARG A 91 -19.07 -20.19 2.07
C ARG A 91 -19.61 -18.77 1.97
N THR A 92 -19.32 -18.05 0.90
CA THR A 92 -19.84 -16.68 0.68
C THR A 92 -20.77 -16.56 -0.54
N ARG A 93 -21.84 -15.80 -0.36
CA ARG A 93 -22.82 -15.48 -1.42
C ARG A 93 -22.41 -14.26 -2.26
N HIS A 94 -21.42 -13.49 -1.81
CA HIS A 94 -21.04 -12.20 -2.38
C HIS A 94 -19.60 -12.26 -2.93
N VAL A 95 -19.40 -13.08 -3.98
CA VAL A 95 -18.12 -13.15 -4.69
C VAL A 95 -18.29 -12.68 -6.13
N LEU A 96 -17.41 -11.77 -6.52
CA LEU A 96 -17.21 -11.29 -7.87
C LEU A 96 -15.77 -11.61 -8.28
N ALA A 97 -15.59 -12.31 -9.40
CA ALA A 97 -14.26 -12.61 -9.92
C ALA A 97 -14.16 -12.18 -11.39
N ILE A 98 -13.04 -11.55 -11.76
CA ILE A 98 -12.79 -11.01 -13.10
C ILE A 98 -11.44 -11.53 -13.57
N ASP A 99 -11.39 -12.17 -14.74
CA ASP A 99 -10.13 -12.52 -15.40
C ASP A 99 -9.60 -11.27 -16.13
N VAL A 100 -8.51 -10.69 -15.62
CA VAL A 100 -8.02 -9.38 -16.09
C VAL A 100 -7.09 -9.46 -17.29
N ALA A 101 -6.59 -10.66 -17.62
CA ALA A 101 -5.67 -10.86 -18.74
C ALA A 101 -6.29 -10.55 -20.11
N GLU A 102 -7.62 -10.62 -20.21
CA GLU A 102 -8.38 -10.36 -21.44
C GLU A 102 -8.96 -8.94 -21.49
N LEU A 103 -8.82 -8.17 -20.40
CA LEU A 103 -9.25 -6.79 -20.39
C LEU A 103 -8.31 -5.99 -21.29
N GLN A 104 -8.87 -5.48 -22.38
CA GLN A 104 -8.18 -4.52 -23.23
C GLN A 104 -7.72 -3.36 -22.34
N GLN A 105 -6.44 -3.00 -22.42
CA GLN A 105 -5.91 -1.82 -21.72
C GLN A 105 -6.67 -0.54 -22.07
N SER A 106 -7.52 -0.55 -23.11
CA SER A 106 -8.34 0.58 -23.58
C SER A 106 -9.31 1.19 -22.56
N LEU A 107 -9.60 0.54 -21.43
CA LEU A 107 -10.38 1.17 -20.36
C LEU A 107 -9.64 2.34 -19.70
N TRP A 108 -8.32 2.38 -19.85
CA TRP A 108 -7.44 3.40 -19.28
C TRP A 108 -6.48 3.84 -20.38
N SER A 109 -6.46 5.13 -20.75
CA SER A 109 -5.32 5.59 -21.55
C SER A 109 -4.06 5.28 -20.76
N ALA A 110 -3.06 4.66 -21.40
CA ALA A 110 -1.79 4.35 -20.75
C ALA A 110 -1.28 5.60 -19.99
N LEU A 111 -0.96 5.42 -18.72
CA LEU A 111 -0.37 6.48 -17.90
C LEU A 111 1.08 6.69 -18.37
N HIS A 112 1.62 7.90 -18.25
CA HIS A 112 2.99 8.19 -18.69
C HIS A 112 4.00 7.32 -17.95
N THR A 113 3.75 7.03 -16.67
CA THR A 113 4.52 6.09 -15.84
C THR A 113 4.59 4.67 -16.39
N ASP A 114 3.57 4.20 -17.14
CA ASP A 114 3.60 2.87 -17.79
C ASP A 114 4.63 2.79 -18.94
N LEU A 115 5.01 3.95 -19.47
CA LEU A 115 5.97 4.10 -20.55
C LEU A 115 7.38 4.38 -20.05
N LEU A 116 7.58 4.44 -18.73
CA LEU A 116 8.86 4.77 -18.11
C LEU A 116 9.45 3.61 -17.30
N PRO A 117 10.79 3.55 -17.20
CA PRO A 117 11.74 4.41 -17.91
C PRO A 117 11.87 3.98 -19.39
N GLU A 118 12.59 4.78 -20.20
CA GLU A 118 12.78 4.47 -21.63
C GLU A 118 13.40 3.08 -21.85
N ASP A 119 14.35 2.70 -20.98
CA ASP A 119 14.91 1.35 -20.96
C ASP A 119 13.84 0.33 -20.55
N ARG A 120 13.25 -0.33 -21.55
CA ARG A 120 12.23 -1.37 -21.38
C ARG A 120 12.65 -2.51 -20.46
N ALA A 121 13.95 -2.75 -20.29
CA ALA A 121 14.40 -3.79 -19.38
C ALA A 121 14.11 -3.45 -17.90
N LEU A 122 14.05 -2.16 -17.55
CA LEU A 122 13.76 -1.67 -16.20
C LEU A 122 12.26 -1.67 -15.88
N ARG A 123 11.40 -1.76 -16.89
CA ARG A 123 9.94 -1.71 -16.72
C ARG A 123 9.40 -2.95 -16.02
N ARG A 124 8.37 -2.73 -15.20
CA ARG A 124 7.61 -3.80 -14.54
C ARG A 124 6.67 -4.46 -15.54
N THR A 125 6.63 -5.80 -15.50
CA THR A 125 5.76 -6.63 -16.35
C THR A 125 4.58 -7.27 -15.62
N GLY A 126 4.51 -7.10 -14.30
CA GLY A 126 3.41 -7.57 -13.47
C GLY A 126 2.15 -6.71 -13.63
N ASP A 127 1.01 -7.24 -13.22
CA ASP A 127 -0.30 -6.59 -13.36
C ASP A 127 -0.94 -6.19 -12.02
N THR A 128 -0.19 -6.25 -10.91
CA THR A 128 -0.69 -5.90 -9.58
C THR A 128 -1.20 -4.45 -9.53
N SER A 129 -0.43 -3.50 -10.07
CA SER A 129 -0.83 -2.09 -10.16
C SER A 129 -2.14 -1.91 -10.94
N PHE A 130 -2.25 -2.59 -12.09
CA PHE A 130 -3.47 -2.57 -12.90
C PHE A 130 -4.68 -3.13 -12.14
N LYS A 131 -4.53 -4.27 -11.47
CA LYS A 131 -5.60 -4.85 -10.65
C LYS A 131 -6.00 -3.93 -9.50
N ARG A 132 -5.05 -3.33 -8.79
CA ARG A 132 -5.37 -2.39 -7.69
C ARG A 132 -6.12 -1.15 -8.23
N ASN A 133 -5.66 -0.56 -9.32
CA ASN A 133 -6.37 0.55 -9.97
C ASN A 133 -7.78 0.14 -10.43
N LEU A 134 -7.92 -1.01 -11.10
CA LEU A 134 -9.23 -1.54 -11.52
C LEU A 134 -10.17 -1.75 -10.33
N GLY A 135 -9.66 -2.32 -9.25
CA GLY A 135 -10.40 -2.50 -8.00
C GLY A 135 -10.88 -1.19 -7.39
N LEU A 136 -10.01 -0.18 -7.37
CA LEU A 136 -10.31 1.16 -6.88
C LEU A 136 -11.40 1.83 -7.73
N THR A 137 -11.35 1.67 -9.05
CA THR A 137 -12.36 2.19 -9.98
C THR A 137 -13.71 1.49 -9.83
N ILE A 138 -13.73 0.16 -9.74
CA ILE A 138 -14.96 -0.58 -9.49
C ILE A 138 -15.58 -0.09 -8.18
N ALA A 139 -14.77 0.09 -7.14
CA ALA A 139 -15.24 0.58 -5.84
C ALA A 139 -15.81 1.99 -5.92
N LYS A 140 -15.16 2.90 -6.65
CA LYS A 140 -15.65 4.26 -6.89
C LYS A 140 -17.00 4.25 -7.60
N ALA A 141 -17.08 3.57 -8.75
CA ALA A 141 -18.29 3.45 -9.56
C ALA A 141 -19.42 2.70 -8.84
N ALA A 142 -19.10 1.78 -7.92
CA ALA A 142 -20.08 1.09 -7.10
C ALA A 142 -20.51 1.88 -5.83
N GLY A 143 -19.97 3.09 -5.62
CA GLY A 143 -20.31 3.89 -4.45
C GLY A 143 -19.83 3.30 -3.13
N TRP A 144 -18.83 2.42 -3.13
CA TRP A 144 -18.29 1.85 -1.89
C TRP A 144 -17.55 2.93 -1.10
N GLU A 145 -17.85 3.01 0.19
CA GLU A 145 -17.27 3.98 1.12
C GLU A 145 -15.92 3.48 1.62
N ARG A 146 -15.80 2.19 1.94
CA ARG A 146 -14.60 1.60 2.57
C ARG A 146 -14.28 0.25 1.94
N ILE A 147 -13.06 0.11 1.43
CA ILE A 147 -12.56 -1.16 0.88
C ILE A 147 -11.28 -1.58 1.57
N ALA A 148 -10.99 -2.88 1.57
CA ALA A 148 -9.68 -3.41 1.94
C ALA A 148 -9.02 -4.06 0.72
N PHE A 149 -7.81 -3.62 0.37
CA PHE A 149 -6.92 -4.40 -0.49
C PHE A 149 -6.18 -5.44 0.35
N LEU A 150 -6.24 -6.69 -0.09
CA LEU A 150 -5.47 -7.80 0.50
C LEU A 150 -4.82 -8.62 -0.62
N ASP A 151 -3.53 -8.87 -0.55
CA ASP A 151 -2.88 -9.79 -1.49
C ASP A 151 -3.32 -11.25 -1.23
N ASP A 152 -3.22 -12.11 -2.26
CA ASP A 152 -3.75 -13.49 -2.17
C ASP A 152 -2.98 -14.40 -1.20
N ASP A 153 -1.88 -13.94 -0.61
CA ASP A 153 -1.08 -14.63 0.39
C ASP A 153 -0.99 -13.91 1.75
N ILE A 154 -1.92 -12.98 2.03
CA ILE A 154 -1.99 -12.22 3.27
C ILE A 154 -3.15 -12.67 4.16
N PHE A 155 -2.84 -13.06 5.40
CA PHE A 155 -3.81 -13.52 6.38
C PHE A 155 -4.11 -12.44 7.41
N ILE A 156 -5.39 -12.20 7.67
CA ILE A 156 -5.85 -11.36 8.78
C ILE A 156 -6.34 -12.25 9.91
N ARG A 157 -5.61 -12.27 11.04
CA ARG A 157 -5.97 -13.13 12.19
C ARG A 157 -7.27 -12.69 12.86
N ARG A 158 -7.46 -11.37 12.99
CA ARG A 158 -8.61 -10.74 13.64
C ARG A 158 -9.41 -9.95 12.61
N PRO A 159 -10.57 -10.43 12.15
CA PRO A 159 -11.39 -9.68 11.20
C PRO A 159 -11.73 -8.26 11.65
N ASP A 160 -11.88 -8.05 12.96
CA ASP A 160 -12.18 -6.73 13.52
C ASP A 160 -11.05 -5.71 13.29
N ASP A 161 -9.81 -6.14 13.04
CA ASP A 161 -8.71 -5.23 12.68
C ASP A 161 -9.05 -4.45 11.40
N LEU A 162 -9.74 -5.07 10.43
CA LEU A 162 -10.19 -4.39 9.20
C LEU A 162 -11.35 -3.42 9.47
N ARG A 163 -12.29 -3.77 10.36
CA ARG A 163 -13.40 -2.87 10.73
C ARG A 163 -12.89 -1.65 11.48
N GLU A 164 -11.95 -1.88 12.40
CA GLU A 164 -11.31 -0.83 13.18
C GLU A 164 -10.45 0.09 12.30
N ALA A 165 -9.68 -0.47 11.37
CA ALA A 165 -8.96 0.30 10.36
C ALA A 165 -9.90 1.08 9.44
N ALA A 166 -11.03 0.50 9.05
CA ALA A 166 -12.05 1.19 8.26
C ALA A 166 -12.67 2.37 9.03
N GLY A 167 -12.93 2.22 10.33
CA GLY A 167 -13.45 3.31 11.17
C GLY A 167 -12.49 4.49 11.31
N MET A 168 -11.18 4.24 11.29
CA MET A 168 -10.17 5.30 11.34
C MET A 168 -10.16 6.21 10.12
N LEU A 169 -10.69 5.78 8.97
CA LEU A 169 -10.72 6.60 7.76
C LEU A 169 -11.56 7.87 7.93
N ASP A 170 -12.56 7.86 8.82
CA ASP A 170 -13.54 8.94 8.95
C ASP A 170 -13.21 9.97 10.05
N GLY A 171 -12.03 9.86 10.65
CA GLY A 171 -11.54 10.84 11.61
C GLY A 171 -10.59 10.21 12.62
N PHE A 172 -9.53 10.94 12.93
CA PHE A 172 -8.49 10.50 13.86
C PHE A 172 -7.92 11.72 14.58
N GLY A 173 -8.15 11.85 15.88
CA GLY A 173 -7.54 12.92 16.68
C GLY A 173 -7.78 14.32 16.07
N GLU A 174 -6.70 14.98 15.64
CA GLU A 174 -6.71 16.30 14.99
C GLU A 174 -6.97 16.26 13.46
N TYR A 175 -7.02 15.07 12.87
CA TYR A 175 -7.21 14.87 11.44
C TYR A 175 -8.67 14.56 11.14
N ASP A 176 -9.28 15.33 10.24
CA ASP A 176 -10.66 15.14 9.80
C ASP A 176 -10.87 13.78 9.12
N HIS A 177 -9.84 13.25 8.47
CA HIS A 177 -9.87 11.95 7.79
C HIS A 177 -8.43 11.43 7.58
N LEU A 178 -8.34 10.14 7.28
CA LEU A 178 -7.10 9.50 6.80
C LEU A 178 -7.27 9.11 5.33
N ASP A 179 -6.18 9.21 4.56
CA ASP A 179 -6.16 8.82 3.15
C ASP A 179 -6.13 7.29 2.99
N ALA A 180 -5.47 6.61 3.93
CA ALA A 180 -5.38 5.16 4.00
C ALA A 180 -5.04 4.70 5.42
N VAL A 181 -5.34 3.42 5.71
CA VAL A 181 -4.91 2.75 6.94
C VAL A 181 -4.30 1.41 6.58
N GLY A 182 -3.00 1.24 6.86
CA GLY A 182 -2.29 -0.02 6.66
C GLY A 182 -2.35 -0.92 7.89
N LEU A 183 -2.26 -2.23 7.69
CA LEU A 183 -2.06 -3.20 8.77
C LEU A 183 -0.57 -3.49 8.93
N GLU A 184 -0.09 -3.66 10.16
CA GLU A 184 1.32 -4.00 10.40
C GLU A 184 1.57 -5.45 9.99
N ASN A 185 2.63 -5.70 9.21
CA ASN A 185 3.03 -7.06 8.87
C ASN A 185 3.69 -7.71 10.11
N SER A 186 2.98 -8.64 10.75
CA SER A 186 3.46 -9.43 11.89
C SER A 186 4.01 -10.81 11.50
N GLY A 187 3.88 -11.19 10.22
CA GLY A 187 4.30 -12.47 9.68
C GLY A 187 5.65 -12.41 8.97
N PHE A 188 5.74 -13.10 7.83
CA PHE A 188 6.93 -13.05 6.98
C PHE A 188 7.04 -11.66 6.35
N GLN A 189 8.15 -10.95 6.60
CA GLN A 189 8.31 -9.58 6.16
C GLN A 189 8.47 -9.49 4.64
N ASP A 190 7.57 -8.77 3.97
CA ASP A 190 7.57 -8.56 2.52
C ASP A 190 8.39 -7.35 2.14
N ASN A 191 9.70 -7.56 2.00
CA ASN A 191 10.59 -6.54 1.48
C ASN A 191 11.27 -7.09 0.22
N SER A 192 12.01 -6.24 -0.48
CA SER A 192 12.76 -6.69 -1.64
C SER A 192 13.81 -7.74 -1.31
N VAL A 193 14.31 -8.40 -2.35
CA VAL A 193 15.37 -9.41 -2.26
C VAL A 193 16.60 -8.88 -1.51
N VAL A 194 17.01 -7.64 -1.76
CA VAL A 194 18.17 -7.03 -1.10
C VAL A 194 17.92 -6.89 0.41
N CYS A 195 16.72 -6.48 0.81
CA CYS A 195 16.32 -6.33 2.20
C CYS A 195 16.24 -7.69 2.93
N HIS A 196 15.74 -8.74 2.26
CA HIS A 196 15.81 -10.10 2.81
C HIS A 196 17.25 -10.56 3.04
N ALA A 197 18.14 -10.32 2.08
CA ALA A 197 19.56 -10.64 2.23
C ALA A 197 20.20 -9.82 3.36
N TYR A 198 19.81 -8.55 3.52
CA TYR A 198 20.28 -7.71 4.63
C TYR A 198 19.91 -8.33 5.97
N ARG A 199 18.65 -8.74 6.17
CA ARG A 199 18.20 -9.44 7.40
C ARG A 199 18.95 -10.74 7.65
N ILE A 200 19.15 -11.56 6.62
CA ILE A 200 19.96 -12.79 6.72
C ILE A 200 21.39 -12.50 7.16
N GLY A 201 21.95 -11.37 6.71
CA GLY A 201 23.22 -10.84 7.18
C GLY A 201 23.19 -10.25 8.60
N ASN A 202 22.13 -10.45 9.38
CA ASN A 202 21.86 -9.81 10.69
C ASN A 202 21.64 -8.29 10.61
N GLY A 203 21.20 -7.80 9.46
CA GLY A 203 20.72 -6.43 9.29
C GLY A 203 19.39 -6.20 10.00
N ARG A 204 19.15 -4.99 10.50
CA ARG A 204 17.88 -4.62 11.14
C ARG A 204 17.07 -3.77 10.18
N GLN A 205 15.90 -4.27 9.82
CA GLN A 205 14.95 -3.56 8.97
C GLN A 205 13.53 -3.97 9.35
N THR A 206 12.62 -3.01 9.37
CA THR A 206 11.19 -3.22 9.55
C THR A 206 10.49 -3.16 8.19
N SER A 207 9.31 -3.77 8.09
CA SER A 207 8.43 -3.53 6.95
C SER A 207 7.65 -2.24 7.19
N PHE A 208 7.51 -1.42 6.15
CA PHE A 208 6.52 -0.36 6.14
C PHE A 208 5.13 -0.95 5.84
N ILE A 209 4.07 -0.16 6.02
CA ILE A 209 2.75 -0.57 5.54
C ILE A 209 2.75 -0.60 4.00
N GLY A 210 1.90 -1.43 3.41
CA GLY A 210 1.82 -1.59 1.96
C GLY A 210 0.48 -2.15 1.51
N GLY A 211 0.31 -2.26 0.20
CA GLY A 211 -0.88 -2.74 -0.48
C GLY A 211 -1.20 -4.21 -0.24
N GLY A 212 -0.33 -4.96 0.43
CA GLY A 212 -0.61 -6.30 0.91
C GLY A 212 -1.74 -6.34 1.94
N ALA A 213 -1.88 -5.29 2.76
CA ALA A 213 -3.04 -5.08 3.63
C ALA A 213 -3.31 -3.60 3.87
N LEU A 214 -4.22 -3.02 3.08
CA LEU A 214 -4.49 -1.58 3.06
C LEU A 214 -5.98 -1.29 2.99
N VAL A 215 -6.49 -0.48 3.92
CA VAL A 215 -7.89 -0.04 3.97
C VAL A 215 -7.99 1.39 3.45
N LEU A 216 -8.92 1.63 2.52
CA LEU A 216 -9.03 2.86 1.75
C LEU A 216 -10.47 3.38 1.69
N ALA A 217 -10.61 4.68 1.42
CA ALA A 217 -11.88 5.32 1.09
C ALA A 217 -11.93 5.69 -0.41
N PRO A 218 -12.47 4.84 -1.30
CA PRO A 218 -12.48 5.08 -2.74
C PRO A 218 -13.12 6.40 -3.12
N GLN A 219 -14.19 6.82 -2.42
CA GLN A 219 -14.89 8.06 -2.75
C GLN A 219 -14.03 9.31 -2.58
N ARG A 220 -13.01 9.26 -1.72
CA ARG A 220 -12.10 10.37 -1.39
C ARG A 220 -10.72 10.22 -2.04
N SER A 221 -10.43 9.07 -2.67
CA SER A 221 -9.11 8.80 -3.22
C SER A 221 -8.77 9.73 -4.39
N ARG A 222 -7.54 10.24 -4.39
CA ARG A 222 -6.96 11.10 -5.43
C ARG A 222 -5.69 10.51 -6.04
N SER A 223 -5.30 9.32 -5.59
CA SER A 223 -4.05 8.67 -5.98
C SER A 223 -4.33 7.38 -6.73
N PHE A 224 -3.28 6.82 -7.32
CA PHE A 224 -3.30 5.60 -8.10
C PHE A 224 -2.05 4.78 -7.83
N PHE A 225 -2.06 3.53 -8.27
CA PHE A 225 -0.93 2.61 -8.18
C PHE A 225 -0.16 2.63 -9.51
N PRO A 226 1.00 3.31 -9.63
CA PRO A 226 1.77 3.28 -10.87
C PRO A 226 2.35 1.89 -11.17
N ASN A 227 2.68 1.60 -12.43
CA ASN A 227 3.26 0.31 -12.81
C ASN A 227 4.76 0.21 -12.48
N VAL A 228 5.07 0.15 -11.19
CA VAL A 228 6.43 0.03 -10.63
C VAL A 228 6.39 -0.90 -9.41
N TYR A 229 7.54 -1.43 -8.97
CA TYR A 229 7.59 -2.15 -7.69
C TYR A 229 7.46 -1.16 -6.52
N ASN A 230 6.83 -1.57 -5.41
CA ASN A 230 6.34 -0.69 -4.34
C ASN A 230 5.35 0.37 -4.86
N GLU A 231 4.47 0.01 -5.80
CA GLU A 231 3.42 0.89 -6.33
C GLU A 231 2.48 1.46 -5.27
N ASP A 232 2.33 0.72 -4.18
CA ASP A 232 1.57 1.08 -3.00
C ASP A 232 2.20 2.25 -2.25
N TRP A 233 3.52 2.33 -2.14
CA TRP A 233 4.19 3.47 -1.51
C TRP A 233 3.89 4.76 -2.28
N PHE A 234 3.83 4.72 -3.60
CA PHE A 234 3.42 5.87 -4.43
C PHE A 234 1.95 6.23 -4.26
N TYR A 235 1.08 5.24 -4.07
CA TYR A 235 -0.33 5.50 -3.79
C TYR A 235 -0.52 6.33 -2.50
N LEU A 236 0.32 6.11 -1.48
CA LEU A 236 0.26 6.80 -0.19
C LEU A 236 0.75 8.26 -0.22
N LEU A 237 1.32 8.72 -1.33
CA LEU A 237 1.83 10.08 -1.47
C LEU A 237 0.75 11.08 -1.92
N ASP A 238 0.85 12.32 -1.44
CA ASP A 238 -0.08 13.41 -1.76
C ASP A 238 0.47 14.41 -2.80
N GLY A 239 1.59 14.08 -3.44
CA GLY A 239 2.29 14.89 -4.44
C GLY A 239 3.31 15.86 -3.86
N SER A 240 3.23 16.18 -2.57
CA SER A 240 4.23 16.97 -1.85
C SER A 240 5.04 16.11 -0.87
N GLY A 241 4.38 15.14 -0.24
CA GLY A 241 4.98 14.19 0.68
C GLY A 241 4.06 12.99 0.91
N LEU A 242 4.15 12.39 2.10
CA LEU A 242 3.22 11.35 2.52
C LEU A 242 1.86 11.97 2.87
N GLY A 243 0.77 11.35 2.44
CA GLY A 243 -0.57 11.71 2.90
C GLY A 243 -0.76 11.44 4.40
N THR A 244 -1.99 11.62 4.89
CA THR A 244 -2.29 11.32 6.29
C THR A 244 -2.61 9.83 6.42
N ILE A 245 -1.59 9.03 6.75
CA ILE A 245 -1.68 7.56 6.72
C ILE A 245 -1.66 6.95 8.12
N GLY A 246 -2.71 6.17 8.41
CA GLY A 246 -2.84 5.42 9.65
C GLY A 246 -2.18 4.04 9.59
N ILE A 247 -1.86 3.50 10.77
CA ILE A 247 -1.55 2.09 10.98
C ILE A 247 -2.40 1.51 12.12
N HIS A 248 -3.03 0.37 11.86
CA HIS A 248 -3.81 -0.35 12.86
C HIS A 248 -3.96 -1.83 12.53
N GLY A 249 -3.95 -2.68 13.55
CA GLY A 249 -4.11 -4.12 13.38
C GLY A 249 -2.89 -4.82 12.78
N THR A 250 -3.04 -6.11 12.52
CA THR A 250 -1.95 -6.96 12.04
C THR A 250 -2.37 -7.84 10.86
N ALA A 251 -1.44 -8.03 9.94
CA ALA A 251 -1.54 -8.94 8.81
C ALA A 251 -0.32 -9.87 8.81
N ASP A 252 -0.51 -11.13 8.44
CA ASP A 252 0.60 -12.07 8.26
C ASP A 252 0.75 -12.42 6.78
N GLN A 253 1.95 -12.27 6.26
CA GLN A 253 2.25 -12.86 4.97
C GLN A 253 2.65 -14.32 5.08
N LYS A 254 2.20 -15.12 4.11
CA LYS A 254 2.71 -16.47 3.92
C LYS A 254 4.22 -16.46 3.62
N GLU A 255 4.96 -17.36 4.24
CA GLU A 255 6.37 -17.53 3.91
C GLU A 255 6.56 -17.93 2.44
N PHE A 256 7.62 -17.38 1.85
CA PHE A 256 8.07 -17.71 0.50
C PHE A 256 9.60 -17.62 0.44
N ASP A 257 10.18 -18.19 -0.61
CA ASP A 257 11.61 -18.08 -0.86
C ASP A 257 11.91 -16.84 -1.73
N PRO A 258 12.48 -15.75 -1.16
CA PRO A 258 12.78 -14.54 -1.92
C PRO A 258 13.90 -14.75 -2.95
N PHE A 259 14.72 -15.78 -2.78
CA PHE A 259 15.85 -16.08 -3.67
C PHE A 259 15.53 -17.17 -4.70
N ALA A 260 14.25 -17.59 -4.80
CA ALA A 260 13.81 -18.59 -5.76
C ALA A 260 14.07 -18.19 -7.22
N SER A 261 14.13 -16.89 -7.51
CA SER A 261 14.44 -16.38 -8.85
C SER A 261 15.27 -15.10 -8.79
N VAL A 262 16.39 -15.07 -9.52
CA VAL A 262 17.19 -13.85 -9.72
C VAL A 262 16.44 -12.78 -10.51
N ASP A 263 15.41 -13.16 -11.27
CA ASP A 263 14.59 -12.21 -12.01
C ASP A 263 13.70 -11.37 -11.09
N ARG A 264 13.35 -11.88 -9.92
CA ARG A 264 12.67 -11.10 -8.88
C ARG A 264 13.54 -9.91 -8.45
N ALA A 265 14.80 -10.16 -8.10
CA ALA A 265 15.75 -9.10 -7.72
C ALA A 265 15.91 -8.03 -8.81
N ARG A 266 15.86 -8.43 -10.09
CA ARG A 266 15.91 -7.50 -11.23
C ARG A 266 14.63 -6.67 -11.37
N ALA A 267 13.47 -7.29 -11.17
CA ALA A 267 12.17 -6.65 -11.35
C ALA A 267 11.85 -5.65 -10.22
N GLU A 268 12.41 -5.85 -9.03
CA GLU A 268 12.17 -5.00 -7.85
C GLU A 268 13.03 -3.73 -7.86
N GLU A 269 14.29 -3.83 -8.31
CA GLU A 269 15.33 -2.81 -8.02
C GLU A 269 14.97 -1.39 -8.48
N PHE A 270 14.32 -1.20 -9.63
CA PHE A 270 13.96 0.15 -10.07
C PHE A 270 12.92 0.79 -9.13
N GLY A 271 11.90 0.04 -8.75
CA GLY A 271 10.89 0.53 -7.80
C GLY A 271 11.44 0.69 -6.38
N ASP A 272 12.36 -0.19 -5.97
CA ASP A 272 13.08 -0.05 -4.71
C ASP A 272 13.90 1.25 -4.66
N CYS A 273 14.69 1.55 -5.71
CA CYS A 273 15.44 2.80 -5.80
C CYS A 273 14.54 4.04 -5.69
N LEU A 274 13.39 4.01 -6.38
CA LEU A 274 12.44 5.11 -6.35
C LEU A 274 11.76 5.26 -4.99
N ALA A 275 11.19 4.18 -4.46
CA ALA A 275 10.43 4.19 -3.21
C ALA A 275 11.31 4.54 -2.01
N GLU A 276 12.45 3.85 -1.84
CA GLU A 276 13.41 4.16 -0.78
C GLU A 276 13.99 5.57 -0.96
N GLY A 277 14.25 5.99 -2.21
CA GLY A 277 14.71 7.34 -2.52
C GLY A 277 13.71 8.41 -2.08
N VAL A 278 12.43 8.26 -2.38
CA VAL A 278 11.40 9.21 -1.94
C VAL A 278 11.25 9.19 -0.42
N TYR A 279 11.13 8.01 0.20
CA TYR A 279 10.88 7.92 1.64
C TYR A 279 12.08 8.37 2.48
N TRP A 280 13.30 8.22 1.95
CA TRP A 280 14.48 8.84 2.56
C TRP A 280 14.36 10.36 2.63
N LEU A 281 13.86 11.04 1.59
CA LEU A 281 13.62 12.49 1.64
C LEU A 281 12.63 12.84 2.75
N LEU A 282 11.54 12.09 2.84
CA LEU A 282 10.49 12.33 3.81
C LEU A 282 10.99 12.15 5.25
N ASP A 283 11.80 11.12 5.51
CA ASP A 283 12.45 10.93 6.83
C ASP A 283 13.35 12.12 7.21
N ASN A 284 13.95 12.79 6.22
CA ASN A 284 14.76 13.99 6.41
C ASN A 284 13.93 15.28 6.40
N ARG A 285 12.59 15.17 6.47
CA ARG A 285 11.65 16.31 6.44
C ARG A 285 11.77 17.17 5.18
N MET A 286 12.20 16.55 4.09
CA MET A 286 12.21 17.15 2.76
C MET A 286 10.95 16.75 2.01
N THR A 287 10.72 17.38 0.86
CA THR A 287 9.54 17.17 0.01
C THR A 287 9.92 16.40 -1.26
N ILE A 288 8.91 15.90 -1.98
CA ILE A 288 9.12 15.25 -3.29
C ILE A 288 9.77 16.21 -4.29
N ALA A 289 9.49 17.51 -4.20
CA ALA A 289 10.09 18.52 -5.07
C ALA A 289 11.62 18.67 -4.91
N ASP A 290 12.18 18.19 -3.80
CA ASP A 290 13.62 18.21 -3.56
C ASP A 290 14.36 17.04 -4.24
N ALA A 291 13.63 16.11 -4.86
CA ALA A 291 14.17 14.94 -5.55
C ALA A 291 14.76 15.26 -6.94
N ASP A 292 15.68 16.22 -7.01
CA ASP A 292 16.33 16.60 -8.26
C ASP A 292 17.34 15.55 -8.78
N LYS A 293 17.88 15.75 -9.97
CA LYS A 293 18.90 14.84 -10.56
C LYS A 293 20.12 14.63 -9.68
N LYS A 294 20.55 15.66 -8.92
CA LYS A 294 21.70 15.55 -8.02
C LYS A 294 21.34 14.69 -6.81
N TYR A 295 20.14 14.85 -6.27
CA TYR A 295 19.59 13.99 -5.24
C TYR A 295 19.59 12.52 -5.70
N TRP A 296 19.05 12.24 -6.88
CA TRP A 296 18.98 10.89 -7.43
C TRP A 296 20.35 10.25 -7.66
N ALA A 297 21.34 11.03 -8.13
CA ALA A 297 22.71 10.54 -8.21
C ALA A 297 23.25 10.08 -6.84
N GLY A 298 22.97 10.86 -5.79
CA GLY A 298 23.31 10.49 -4.41
C GLY A 298 22.53 9.28 -3.89
N ALA A 299 21.22 9.20 -4.17
CA ALA A 299 20.37 8.08 -3.75
C ALA A 299 20.80 6.75 -4.40
N LEU A 300 21.10 6.77 -5.70
CA LEU A 300 21.60 5.59 -6.43
C LEU A 300 22.98 5.15 -5.93
N GLU A 301 23.84 6.09 -5.53
CA GLU A 301 25.13 5.77 -4.93
C GLU A 301 24.97 5.16 -3.52
N ARG A 302 24.08 5.69 -2.68
CA ARG A 302 23.73 5.07 -1.39
C ARG A 302 23.21 3.65 -1.59
N ARG A 303 22.32 3.42 -2.56
CA ARG A 303 21.82 2.09 -2.88
C ARG A 303 22.94 1.14 -3.32
N ARG A 304 23.91 1.61 -4.12
CA ARG A 304 25.10 0.83 -4.53
C ARG A 304 25.93 0.41 -3.32
N LEU A 305 26.21 1.36 -2.41
CA LEU A 305 26.96 1.09 -1.19
C LEU A 305 26.22 0.10 -0.28
N PHE A 306 24.91 0.25 -0.15
CA PHE A 306 24.07 -0.67 0.61
C PHE A 306 24.12 -2.10 0.06
N ILE A 307 23.93 -2.31 -1.26
CA ILE A 307 24.01 -3.65 -1.85
C ILE A 307 25.40 -4.28 -1.60
N ALA A 308 26.47 -3.52 -1.79
CA ALA A 308 27.84 -3.99 -1.53
C ALA A 308 28.06 -4.34 -0.04
N HIS A 309 27.47 -3.56 0.87
CA HIS A 309 27.50 -3.85 2.30
C HIS A 309 26.79 -5.16 2.62
N VAL A 310 25.58 -5.36 2.10
CA VAL A 310 24.79 -6.59 2.28
C VAL A 310 25.55 -7.79 1.73
N GLU A 311 26.13 -7.69 0.54
CA GLU A 311 26.94 -8.76 -0.06
C GLU A 311 28.10 -9.16 0.85
N LYS A 312 28.84 -8.19 1.38
CA LYS A 312 29.96 -8.43 2.31
C LYS A 312 29.49 -9.14 3.58
N ARG A 313 28.31 -8.81 4.11
CA ARG A 313 27.73 -9.49 5.27
C ARG A 313 27.35 -10.93 4.93
N ILE A 314 26.64 -11.17 3.84
CA ILE A 314 26.30 -12.52 3.38
C ILE A 314 27.54 -13.39 3.21
N ARG A 315 28.63 -12.84 2.64
CA ARG A 315 29.90 -13.57 2.49
C ARG A 315 30.50 -14.02 3.83
N ARG A 316 30.23 -13.29 4.91
CA ARG A 316 30.69 -13.60 6.28
C ARG A 316 29.75 -14.50 7.08
N THR A 317 28.55 -14.78 6.58
CA THR A 317 27.63 -15.72 7.24
C THR A 317 28.11 -17.16 7.12
N ASP A 318 27.69 -18.00 8.06
CA ASP A 318 27.92 -19.44 8.09
C ASP A 318 27.00 -20.23 7.14
N LEU A 319 26.23 -19.54 6.28
CA LEU A 319 25.45 -20.17 5.23
C LEU A 319 26.36 -21.00 4.32
N THR A 320 25.91 -22.20 3.97
CA THR A 320 26.69 -23.15 3.17
C THR A 320 26.08 -23.39 1.80
N GLY A 321 26.90 -23.90 0.88
CA GLY A 321 26.46 -24.45 -0.40
C GLY A 321 25.58 -23.53 -1.23
N ASP A 322 24.45 -24.09 -1.68
CA ASP A 322 23.58 -23.49 -2.70
C ASP A 322 22.84 -22.25 -2.20
N ASP A 323 22.44 -22.18 -0.93
CA ASP A 323 21.69 -21.02 -0.40
C ASP A 323 22.52 -19.73 -0.45
N LYS A 324 23.78 -19.80 -0.02
CA LYS A 324 24.69 -18.66 -0.09
C LYS A 324 24.92 -18.23 -1.54
N ALA A 325 25.07 -19.19 -2.45
CA ALA A 325 25.24 -18.91 -3.88
C ALA A 325 24.01 -18.23 -4.48
N ARG A 326 22.79 -18.67 -4.13
CA ARG A 326 21.52 -18.06 -4.59
C ARG A 326 21.36 -16.63 -4.12
N ILE A 327 21.63 -16.35 -2.84
CA ILE A 327 21.56 -14.99 -2.27
C ILE A 327 22.55 -14.07 -2.98
N LEU A 328 23.81 -14.51 -3.14
CA LEU A 328 24.84 -13.71 -3.82
C LEU A 328 24.51 -13.49 -5.31
N ALA A 329 23.93 -14.48 -5.98
CA ALA A 329 23.49 -14.33 -7.36
C ALA A 329 22.35 -13.31 -7.50
N ALA A 330 21.43 -13.29 -6.54
CA ALA A 330 20.33 -12.35 -6.50
C ALA A 330 20.80 -10.91 -6.21
N LEU A 331 21.71 -10.72 -5.25
CA LEU A 331 22.37 -9.42 -4.99
C LEU A 331 23.12 -8.90 -6.22
N ALA A 332 23.87 -9.78 -6.90
CA ALA A 332 24.55 -9.40 -8.14
C ALA A 332 23.57 -9.04 -9.26
N ALA A 333 22.37 -9.65 -9.28
CA ALA A 333 21.33 -9.31 -10.24
C ALA A 333 20.69 -7.94 -9.95
N ALA A 334 20.46 -7.62 -8.68
CA ALA A 334 20.03 -6.29 -8.23
C ALA A 334 21.09 -5.22 -8.59
N GLU A 335 22.37 -5.42 -8.27
CA GLU A 335 23.42 -4.43 -8.60
C GLU A 335 23.57 -4.21 -10.12
N ARG A 336 23.55 -5.27 -10.93
CA ARG A 336 23.55 -5.13 -12.40
C ARG A 336 22.34 -4.36 -12.92
N ARG A 337 21.19 -4.50 -12.26
CA ARG A 337 19.99 -3.74 -12.59
C ARG A 337 20.17 -2.28 -12.19
N ARG A 338 20.63 -2.01 -10.97
CA ARG A 338 20.90 -0.66 -10.45
C ARG A 338 21.89 0.12 -11.31
N GLN A 339 22.93 -0.53 -11.85
CA GLN A 339 23.90 0.08 -12.78
C GLN A 339 23.28 0.65 -14.05
N ARG A 340 22.09 0.17 -14.45
CA ARG A 340 21.39 0.66 -15.63
C ARG A 340 20.47 1.84 -15.33
N ILE A 341 20.12 2.05 -14.05
CA ILE A 341 19.26 3.14 -13.61
C ILE A 341 20.09 4.41 -13.59
N LYS A 342 19.63 5.43 -14.31
CA LYS A 342 20.22 6.75 -14.33
C LYS A 342 19.42 7.71 -13.44
N PRO A 343 20.03 8.79 -12.93
CA PRO A 343 19.29 9.82 -12.21
C PRO A 343 18.11 10.40 -13.00
N GLU A 344 18.26 10.53 -14.32
CA GLU A 344 17.20 10.99 -15.22
C GLU A 344 15.99 10.04 -15.24
N ASP A 345 16.21 8.72 -15.18
CA ASP A 345 15.11 7.75 -15.17
C ASP A 345 14.21 7.96 -13.94
N CYS A 346 14.80 8.36 -12.80
CA CYS A 346 14.05 8.63 -11.57
C CYS A 346 13.32 9.98 -11.59
N ASP A 347 14.00 11.02 -12.08
CA ASP A 347 13.45 12.38 -12.23
C ASP A 347 12.27 12.39 -13.22
N ASP A 348 12.45 11.73 -14.37
CA ASP A 348 11.41 11.59 -15.40
C ASP A 348 10.23 10.78 -14.86
N PHE A 349 10.49 9.71 -14.10
CA PHE A 349 9.42 8.91 -13.49
C PHE A 349 8.60 9.72 -12.48
N LEU A 350 9.24 10.47 -11.57
CA LEU A 350 8.51 11.30 -10.60
C LEU A 350 7.71 12.41 -11.28
N THR A 351 8.28 13.06 -12.30
CA THR A 351 7.60 14.08 -13.09
C THR A 351 6.36 13.50 -13.76
N ALA A 352 6.49 12.34 -14.40
CA ALA A 352 5.37 11.65 -15.02
C ALA A 352 4.33 11.20 -13.99
N TRP A 353 4.76 10.70 -12.83
CA TRP A 353 3.86 10.28 -11.76
C TRP A 353 3.01 11.45 -11.23
N LEU A 354 3.58 12.63 -11.03
CA LEU A 354 2.83 13.83 -10.63
C LEU A 354 1.78 14.22 -11.67
N GLN A 355 2.15 14.21 -12.96
CA GLN A 355 1.22 14.50 -14.06
C GLN A 355 0.10 13.45 -14.16
N ASP A 356 0.46 12.17 -14.04
CA ASP A 356 -0.50 11.06 -14.08
C ASP A 356 -1.46 11.13 -12.89
N ARG A 357 -0.99 11.56 -11.72
CA ARG A 357 -1.81 11.72 -10.52
C ARG A 357 -2.86 12.81 -10.70
N GLU A 358 -2.50 13.94 -11.29
CA GLU A 358 -3.46 15.00 -11.62
C GLU A 358 -4.51 14.53 -12.64
N GLN A 359 -4.06 13.87 -13.72
CA GLN A 359 -4.95 13.31 -14.72
C GLN A 359 -5.87 12.24 -14.15
N TRP A 360 -5.32 11.34 -13.31
CA TRP A 360 -6.08 10.32 -12.62
C TRP A 360 -7.13 10.95 -11.71
N SER A 361 -6.73 11.87 -10.83
CA SER A 361 -7.65 12.52 -9.90
C SER A 361 -8.79 13.23 -10.62
N ALA A 362 -8.53 13.89 -11.76
CA ALA A 362 -9.56 14.55 -12.55
C ALA A 362 -10.58 13.53 -13.12
N ARG A 363 -10.09 12.48 -13.78
CA ARG A 363 -10.96 11.43 -14.37
C ARG A 363 -11.73 10.66 -13.30
N PHE A 364 -11.07 10.37 -12.18
CA PHE A 364 -11.65 9.62 -11.09
C PHE A 364 -12.74 10.42 -10.37
N ALA A 365 -12.66 11.75 -10.37
CA ALA A 365 -13.72 12.63 -9.88
C ALA A 365 -14.96 12.64 -10.79
N GLU A 366 -14.83 12.36 -12.09
CA GLU A 366 -15.96 12.27 -13.04
C GLU A 366 -16.73 10.93 -12.93
N LEU A 367 -16.19 9.96 -12.18
CA LEU A 367 -16.85 8.68 -11.94
C LEU A 367 -17.88 8.80 -10.83
N GLU A 368 -19.10 9.10 -11.24
CA GLU A 368 -20.26 9.08 -10.35
C GLU A 368 -20.64 7.65 -9.92
N PRO A 369 -21.03 7.44 -8.66
CA PRO A 369 -21.60 6.17 -8.21
C PRO A 369 -22.84 5.77 -9.00
N GLU A 370 -22.89 4.49 -9.39
CA GLU A 370 -24.04 3.88 -10.05
C GLU A 370 -25.00 3.26 -9.03
N SER A 371 -26.26 3.11 -9.44
CA SER A 371 -27.35 2.60 -8.59
C SER A 371 -27.22 1.13 -8.18
N SER A 372 -26.34 0.37 -8.84
CA SER A 372 -26.05 -1.03 -8.52
C SER A 372 -24.66 -1.43 -8.98
N LEU A 373 -24.11 -2.49 -8.39
CA LEU A 373 -22.83 -3.06 -8.83
C LEU A 373 -22.88 -3.50 -10.30
N LEU A 374 -24.03 -4.02 -10.76
CA LEU A 374 -24.20 -4.41 -12.16
C LEU A 374 -24.15 -3.20 -13.11
N ALA A 375 -24.78 -2.08 -12.72
CA ALA A 375 -24.70 -0.84 -13.47
C ALA A 375 -23.27 -0.29 -13.51
N ALA A 376 -22.55 -0.33 -12.39
CA ALA A 376 -21.13 0.02 -12.32
C ALA A 376 -20.27 -0.84 -13.28
N LEU A 377 -20.41 -2.17 -13.23
CA LEU A 377 -19.69 -3.07 -14.13
C LEU A 377 -20.04 -2.83 -15.60
N LYS A 378 -21.31 -2.55 -15.91
CA LYS A 378 -21.75 -2.25 -17.28
C LYS A 378 -21.14 -0.93 -17.78
N ARG A 379 -21.15 0.13 -16.97
CA ARG A 379 -20.52 1.42 -17.29
C ARG A 379 -19.03 1.28 -17.56
N LEU A 380 -18.36 0.43 -16.77
CA LEU A 380 -16.94 0.13 -16.94
C LEU A 380 -16.66 -0.91 -18.05
N GLY A 381 -17.66 -1.39 -18.79
CA GLY A 381 -17.47 -2.41 -19.83
C GLY A 381 -16.99 -3.78 -19.32
N LEU A 382 -17.19 -4.07 -18.04
CA LEU A 382 -16.71 -5.29 -17.37
C LEU A 382 -17.78 -6.39 -17.24
N ASN A 383 -19.03 -6.10 -17.63
CA ASN A 383 -20.15 -7.02 -17.42
C ASN A 383 -19.91 -8.44 -17.99
N ASP A 384 -19.26 -8.53 -19.15
CA ASP A 384 -19.06 -9.80 -19.85
C ASP A 384 -17.79 -10.53 -19.37
N HIS A 385 -16.94 -9.85 -18.60
CA HIS A 385 -15.71 -10.40 -18.00
C HIS A 385 -15.90 -10.81 -16.54
N ALA A 386 -16.99 -10.34 -15.93
CA ALA A 386 -17.33 -10.59 -14.54
C ALA A 386 -18.09 -11.91 -14.39
N ILE A 387 -17.52 -12.83 -13.62
CA ILE A 387 -18.22 -14.04 -13.19
C ILE A 387 -18.66 -13.84 -11.73
N ARG A 388 -19.95 -14.01 -11.47
CA ARG A 388 -20.57 -13.75 -10.17
C ARG A 388 -21.46 -14.89 -9.70
N HIS A 389 -21.68 -14.94 -8.40
CA HIS A 389 -22.77 -15.74 -7.85
C HIS A 389 -24.14 -15.10 -8.09
N LYS A 390 -25.18 -15.90 -8.31
CA LYS A 390 -26.57 -15.44 -8.22
C LYS A 390 -26.85 -14.92 -6.81
N GLY A 391 -27.12 -13.61 -6.68
CA GLY A 391 -27.37 -12.94 -5.40
C GLY A 391 -26.21 -12.11 -4.83
N ALA A 392 -25.15 -11.86 -5.60
CA ALA A 392 -24.04 -10.99 -5.21
C ALA A 392 -24.39 -9.48 -5.27
N GLU A 393 -25.49 -9.07 -4.65
CA GLU A 393 -25.79 -7.65 -4.40
C GLU A 393 -25.17 -7.26 -3.04
N PRO A 394 -24.29 -6.25 -2.97
CA PRO A 394 -23.75 -5.75 -1.70
C PRO A 394 -24.84 -5.22 -0.77
N ARG A 395 -24.64 -5.33 0.55
CA ARG A 395 -25.55 -4.78 1.58
C ARG A 395 -25.70 -3.26 1.52
N SER A 396 -24.72 -2.53 0.98
CA SER A 396 -24.78 -1.06 0.84
C SER A 396 -25.98 -0.63 -0.02
N TYR A 397 -26.42 -1.44 -0.98
CA TYR A 397 -27.60 -1.19 -1.79
C TYR A 397 -28.94 -1.49 -1.08
N LEU A 398 -28.92 -2.21 0.05
CA LEU A 398 -30.12 -2.39 0.89
C LEU A 398 -30.39 -1.18 1.80
N ARG A 399 -29.47 -0.21 1.90
CA ARG A 399 -29.70 1.03 2.66
C ARG A 399 -30.65 1.99 1.95
N SER A 400 -30.65 2.06 0.62
CA SER A 400 -31.55 2.95 -0.13
C SER A 400 -33.01 2.51 -0.07
N GLU A 401 -33.30 1.22 0.12
CA GLU A 401 -34.69 0.73 0.24
C GLU A 401 -35.31 0.95 1.63
N ARG A 402 -34.51 1.24 2.67
CA ARG A 402 -35.02 1.46 4.03
C ARG A 402 -35.21 2.94 4.41
N SER A 403 -34.72 3.89 3.62
CA SER A 403 -34.88 5.33 3.93
C SER A 403 -36.22 5.92 3.50
N ASP A 404 -37.00 5.22 2.66
CA ASP A 404 -38.20 5.80 2.05
C ASP A 404 -39.50 5.51 2.82
N THR A 405 -39.46 4.82 3.97
CA THR A 405 -40.67 4.47 4.74
C THR A 405 -40.75 4.96 6.18
N GLU A 406 -39.71 5.60 6.73
CA GLU A 406 -39.77 6.20 8.08
C GLU A 406 -39.00 7.50 8.12
N LEU A 407 -39.66 8.64 7.82
CA LEU A 407 -39.37 9.97 8.39
C LEU A 407 -40.37 11.01 7.84
N GLN A 408 -41.60 10.97 8.36
CA GLN A 408 -42.41 12.18 8.52
C GLN A 408 -42.66 12.40 10.01
N ALA A 409 -41.75 13.13 10.65
CA ALA A 409 -42.00 13.81 11.92
C ALA A 409 -41.27 15.17 11.90
N PRO A 410 -41.86 16.23 12.47
CA PRO A 410 -41.45 17.60 12.20
C PRO A 410 -40.16 17.99 12.94
N VAL A 411 -39.29 18.69 12.23
CA VAL A 411 -38.05 19.29 12.72
C VAL A 411 -38.36 20.37 13.76
N THR A 412 -37.95 20.15 15.01
CA THR A 412 -37.76 21.20 16.00
C THR A 412 -36.32 21.68 15.95
N SER A 413 -36.14 23.00 15.76
CA SER A 413 -34.84 23.66 15.64
C SER A 413 -33.95 23.45 16.87
N PRO A 414 -32.63 23.18 16.72
CA PRO A 414 -31.73 23.14 17.86
C PRO A 414 -31.33 24.55 18.29
N VAL A 415 -31.43 24.78 19.59
CA VAL A 415 -30.95 25.95 20.33
C VAL A 415 -29.41 25.98 20.29
N ARG A 416 -28.83 27.14 19.95
CA ARG A 416 -27.37 27.38 19.99
C ARG A 416 -26.85 27.28 21.43
N PRO A 417 -25.75 26.56 21.69
CA PRO A 417 -25.06 26.65 22.98
C PRO A 417 -24.25 27.96 23.10
N PRO A 418 -23.99 28.44 24.32
CA PRO A 418 -23.31 29.71 24.56
C PRO A 418 -21.80 29.63 24.25
N MET A 419 -21.29 30.70 23.64
CA MET A 419 -19.85 30.95 23.47
C MET A 419 -19.18 31.15 24.83
N TYR A 420 -18.17 30.34 25.15
CA TYR A 420 -17.21 30.62 26.21
C TYR A 420 -16.03 31.44 25.65
N PRO A 421 -15.52 32.46 26.38
CA PRO A 421 -14.41 33.29 25.92
C PRO A 421 -13.06 32.58 26.09
N ALA A 422 -12.16 32.83 25.14
CA ALA A 422 -10.79 32.32 25.12
C ALA A 422 -9.95 32.81 26.33
N PRO A 423 -9.01 32.00 26.83
CA PRO A 423 -8.12 32.40 27.93
C PRO A 423 -7.09 33.43 27.48
N LYS A 424 -6.92 34.49 28.29
CA LYS A 424 -5.92 35.54 28.12
C LYS A 424 -4.52 34.99 28.42
N VAL A 425 -3.62 35.10 27.45
CA VAL A 425 -2.18 34.85 27.63
C VAL A 425 -1.58 36.00 28.46
N GLY A 426 -1.11 35.70 29.66
CA GLY A 426 -0.40 36.62 30.54
C GLY A 426 1.04 36.83 30.08
N ARG A 427 1.42 38.10 29.91
CA ARG A 427 2.81 38.54 29.72
C ARG A 427 3.63 38.22 30.97
N VAL A 428 4.72 37.48 30.81
CA VAL A 428 5.77 37.35 31.83
C VAL A 428 6.68 38.57 31.73
N HIS A 429 6.86 39.23 32.86
CA HIS A 429 7.74 40.39 33.05
C HIS A 429 9.21 39.98 32.99
N GLU A 430 9.98 40.67 32.14
CA GLU A 430 11.43 40.77 32.23
C GLU A 430 11.81 41.60 33.45
N THR A 431 12.79 41.13 34.23
CA THR A 431 13.45 41.91 35.28
C THR A 431 14.94 41.99 34.95
N PRO A 432 15.57 43.17 35.01
CA PRO A 432 16.96 43.37 34.59
C PRO A 432 17.94 43.13 35.75
N ALA A 433 19.13 42.60 35.43
CA ALA A 433 20.26 42.54 36.36
C ALA A 433 21.53 43.15 35.74
N VAL A 434 21.74 44.42 36.10
CA VAL A 434 22.98 45.09 36.52
C VAL A 434 24.33 44.53 36.03
N LEU A 435 25.02 45.40 35.28
CA LEU A 435 26.47 45.43 35.04
C LEU A 435 27.28 45.58 36.33
N ALA A 436 28.34 44.79 36.48
CA ALA A 436 29.54 45.17 37.22
C ALA A 436 30.79 44.65 36.50
N SER A 437 31.58 45.59 36.01
CA SER A 437 32.92 45.46 35.44
C SER A 437 33.98 45.14 36.49
N SER A 438 34.97 44.30 36.16
CA SER A 438 36.41 44.59 36.41
C SER A 438 37.35 43.49 35.87
N GLY A 439 38.38 43.92 35.12
CA GLY A 439 39.65 43.21 34.83
C GLY A 439 39.59 42.26 33.63
N SER A 440 40.39 42.37 32.57
CA SER A 440 41.59 43.15 32.25
C SER A 440 41.71 43.26 30.73
#